data_AF-A0A931WRW9-F1
#
_entry.id   AF-A0A931WRW9-F1
#
_cell.length_a   1.000
_cell.length_b   1.000
_cell.length_c   1.000
_cell.angle_alpha   90.00
_cell.angle_beta   90.00
_cell.angle_gamma   90.00
#
_symmetry.space_group_name_H-M   'P 1'
#
loop_
_entity.id
_entity.type
_entity.pdbx_description
1 polymer ?
#
loop_
_entity_poly.entity_id
_entity_poly.type
_entity_poly.pdbx_seq_one_letter_code
_entity_poly.pdbx_strand_id
1 'polypeptide(L)'
;MKEAHAMVETWRDSWFEEGTRIFYIVPGRVIDAILPLRMDPMPAPDRIVRAFVGRMEVITPATVKSVEGAIAVNDVATLAKYGRFLGPIAERMSATPRVRAVVDSAYKSCR
;
A
#
# COMPACT_ATOMS: atom_id res chain seq x y z
N MET A 1 9.67 11.49 -18.23
CA MET A 1 8.68 12.01 -17.25
C MET A 1 7.28 12.03 -17.84
N LYS A 2 7.11 12.20 -19.15
CA LYS A 2 5.80 12.10 -19.83
C LYS A 2 5.16 10.71 -19.66
N GLU A 3 6.01 9.69 -19.65
CA GLU A 3 5.64 8.28 -19.53
C GLU A 3 5.01 7.98 -18.16
N ALA A 4 5.65 8.44 -17.08
CA ALA A 4 5.11 8.28 -15.72
C ALA A 4 3.75 9.00 -15.56
N HIS A 5 3.59 10.17 -16.19
CA HIS A 5 2.33 10.89 -16.18
C HIS A 5 1.22 10.13 -16.92
N ALA A 6 1.51 9.62 -18.12
CA ALA A 6 0.58 8.79 -18.89
C ALA A 6 0.16 7.51 -18.13
N MET A 7 1.09 6.91 -17.36
CA MET A 7 0.78 5.77 -16.50
C MET A 7 -0.20 6.15 -15.39
N VAL A 8 0.03 7.25 -14.69
CA VAL A 8 -0.87 7.69 -13.60
C VAL A 8 -2.27 8.02 -14.13
N GLU A 9 -2.36 8.66 -15.29
CA GLU A 9 -3.65 8.99 -15.93
C GLU A 9 -4.42 7.73 -16.34
N THR A 10 -3.75 6.70 -16.86
CA THR A 10 -4.42 5.42 -17.21
C THR A 10 -4.85 4.62 -15.99
N TRP A 11 -4.25 4.84 -14.82
CA TRP A 11 -4.63 4.15 -13.58
C TRP A 11 -5.78 4.80 -12.83
N ARG A 12 -6.17 6.02 -13.23
CA ARG A 12 -7.16 6.84 -12.52
C ARG A 12 -8.45 6.08 -12.22
N ASP A 13 -8.96 5.36 -13.21
CA ASP A 13 -10.27 4.73 -13.15
C ASP A 13 -10.27 3.34 -12.48
N SER A 14 -9.12 2.84 -12.01
CA SER A 14 -9.02 1.49 -11.42
C SER A 14 -8.12 1.39 -10.19
N TRP A 15 -7.36 2.43 -9.86
CA TRP A 15 -6.38 2.41 -8.75
C TRP A 15 -6.66 3.46 -7.67
N PHE A 16 -7.63 4.35 -7.91
CA PHE A 16 -7.99 5.47 -7.03
C PHE A 16 -9.28 5.16 -6.26
N GLU A 17 -9.27 4.01 -5.61
CA GLU A 17 -10.35 3.56 -4.72
C GLU A 17 -10.37 4.35 -3.40
N GLU A 18 -11.32 4.06 -2.50
CA GLU A 18 -11.37 4.66 -1.16
C GLU A 18 -10.04 4.41 -0.39
N GLY A 19 -9.50 5.43 0.29
CA GLY A 19 -8.25 5.37 1.07
C GLY A 19 -7.19 6.42 0.69
N THR A 20 -6.13 6.53 1.50
CA THR A 20 -5.03 7.50 1.27
C THR A 20 -3.83 6.81 0.64
N ARG A 21 -3.36 7.36 -0.49
CA ARG A 21 -2.27 6.79 -1.28
C ARG A 21 -1.28 7.86 -1.71
N ILE A 22 -0.01 7.48 -1.75
CA ILE A 22 1.06 8.29 -2.30
C ILE A 22 1.58 7.61 -3.56
N PHE A 23 1.55 8.35 -4.66
CA PHE A 23 2.23 8.00 -5.90
C PHE A 23 3.45 8.89 -6.04
N TYR A 24 4.61 8.30 -6.31
CA TYR A 24 5.85 9.05 -6.49
C TYR A 24 6.71 8.43 -7.60
N ILE A 25 7.54 9.26 -8.23
CA ILE A 25 8.45 8.82 -9.28
C ILE A 25 9.76 8.37 -8.63
N VAL A 26 10.16 7.13 -8.89
CA VAL A 26 11.38 6.55 -8.32
C VAL A 26 12.60 7.10 -9.08
N PRO A 27 13.65 7.60 -8.40
CA PRO A 27 14.84 8.09 -9.08
C PRO A 27 15.55 6.99 -9.88
N GLY A 28 15.98 7.29 -11.11
CA GLY A 28 16.67 6.35 -12.00
C GLY A 28 17.82 5.59 -11.32
N ARG A 29 18.71 6.32 -10.62
CA ARG A 29 19.83 5.74 -9.88
C ARG A 29 19.44 4.64 -8.87
N VAL A 30 18.26 4.78 -8.24
CA VAL A 30 17.76 3.81 -7.26
C VAL A 30 17.31 2.54 -7.99
N ILE A 31 16.64 2.71 -9.13
CA ILE A 31 16.21 1.60 -9.99
C ILE A 31 17.43 0.86 -10.55
N ASP A 32 18.45 1.59 -11.01
CA ASP A 32 19.69 1.01 -11.55
C ASP A 32 20.45 0.19 -10.51
N ALA A 33 20.41 0.61 -9.23
CA ALA A 33 21.05 -0.10 -8.13
C ALA A 33 20.26 -1.36 -7.69
N ILE A 34 18.93 -1.26 -7.60
CA ILE A 34 18.07 -2.34 -7.09
C ILE A 34 17.75 -3.37 -8.16
N LEU A 35 17.49 -2.91 -9.40
CA LEU A 35 17.12 -3.74 -10.54
C LEU A 35 18.03 -3.39 -11.73
N PRO A 36 19.28 -3.87 -11.74
CA PRO A 36 20.19 -3.66 -12.84
C PRO A 36 19.64 -4.37 -14.09
N LEU A 37 19.55 -3.65 -15.20
CA LEU A 37 19.15 -4.22 -16.48
C LEU A 37 20.40 -4.43 -17.34
N ARG A 38 20.63 -5.67 -17.76
CA ARG A 38 21.62 -6.03 -18.79
C ARG A 38 20.89 -6.70 -19.94
N MET A 39 21.29 -6.40 -21.17
CA MET A 39 20.74 -7.04 -22.37
C MET A 39 21.88 -7.73 -23.12
N ASP A 40 21.71 -9.02 -23.39
CA ASP A 40 22.64 -9.87 -24.14
C ASP A 40 21.84 -10.64 -25.22
N PRO A 41 22.32 -10.77 -26.48
CA PRO A 41 23.51 -10.15 -27.09
C PRO A 41 23.21 -8.77 -27.73
N MET A 42 24.28 -8.07 -28.12
CA MET A 42 24.26 -6.71 -28.71
C MET A 42 23.66 -6.65 -30.13
N PRO A 43 23.18 -5.47 -30.58
CA PRO A 43 23.42 -4.14 -30.00
C PRO A 43 22.38 -3.72 -28.97
N ALA A 44 22.85 -3.32 -27.78
CA ALA A 44 22.02 -2.57 -26.84
C ALA A 44 21.73 -1.18 -27.43
N PRO A 45 20.53 -0.61 -27.18
CA PRO A 45 20.19 0.72 -27.65
C PRO A 45 21.10 1.78 -27.00
N ASP A 46 21.37 2.87 -27.74
CA ASP A 46 22.20 3.99 -27.27
C ASP A 46 21.69 4.61 -25.95
N ARG A 47 20.40 4.45 -25.66
CA ARG A 47 19.78 4.92 -24.43
C ARG A 47 18.62 4.03 -24.00
N ILE A 48 18.65 3.60 -22.73
CA ILE A 48 17.53 2.95 -22.06
C ILE A 48 16.90 3.96 -21.10
N VAL A 49 15.59 4.18 -21.23
CA VAL A 49 14.81 5.03 -20.32
C VAL A 49 13.80 4.17 -19.59
N ARG A 50 13.84 4.21 -18.25
CA ARG A 50 12.90 3.47 -17.39
C ARG A 50 12.12 4.45 -16.53
N ALA A 51 10.80 4.27 -16.48
CA ALA A 51 9.91 5.03 -15.62
C ALA A 51 9.29 4.08 -14.60
N PHE A 52 9.60 4.29 -13.32
CA PHE A 52 9.00 3.54 -12.23
C PHE A 52 8.20 4.52 -11.36
N VAL A 53 6.96 4.14 -11.07
CA VAL A 53 6.08 4.87 -10.16
C VAL A 53 5.85 3.99 -8.94
N GLY A 54 6.26 4.47 -7.78
CA GLY A 54 5.96 3.82 -6.51
C GLY A 54 4.54 4.13 -6.10
N ARG A 55 3.82 3.13 -5.61
CA ARG A 55 2.51 3.26 -4.96
C ARG A 55 2.66 2.85 -3.49
N MET A 56 2.27 3.73 -2.59
CA MET A 56 2.25 3.46 -1.15
C MET A 56 0.86 3.72 -0.59
N GLU A 57 0.34 2.75 0.17
CA GLU A 57 -0.89 2.92 0.94
C GLU A 57 -0.52 3.54 2.29
N VAL A 58 -1.28 4.54 2.73
CA VAL A 58 -1.03 5.24 3.98
C VAL A 58 -2.16 4.95 4.96
N ILE A 59 -1.80 4.35 6.09
CA ILE A 59 -2.73 4.16 7.21
C ILE A 59 -2.76 5.47 7.99
N THR A 60 -3.84 6.24 7.83
CA THR A 60 -4.01 7.52 8.51
C THR A 60 -4.62 7.33 9.91
N PRO A 61 -4.50 8.32 10.82
CA PRO A 61 -5.22 8.28 12.09
C PRO A 61 -6.74 8.16 11.94
N ALA A 62 -7.31 8.75 10.88
CA ALA A 62 -8.74 8.63 10.57
C ALA A 62 -9.12 7.20 10.16
N THR A 63 -8.27 6.54 9.36
CA THR A 63 -8.41 5.13 9.00
C THR A 63 -8.44 4.26 10.25
N VAL A 64 -7.49 4.47 11.18
CA VAL A 64 -7.44 3.71 12.44
C VAL A 64 -8.73 3.90 13.23
N LYS A 65 -9.16 5.15 13.47
CA LYS A 65 -10.41 5.44 14.22
C LYS A 65 -11.64 4.81 13.57
N SER A 66 -11.72 4.84 12.24
CA SER A 66 -12.84 4.24 11.51
C SER A 66 -12.86 2.71 11.67
N VAL A 67 -11.70 2.05 11.58
CA VAL A 67 -11.59 0.61 11.79
C VAL A 67 -11.90 0.24 13.25
N GLU A 68 -11.37 0.99 14.23
CA GLU A 68 -11.68 0.79 15.66
C GLU A 68 -13.17 0.89 15.94
N GLY A 69 -13.82 1.94 15.44
CA GLY A 69 -15.26 2.14 15.59
C GLY A 69 -16.07 1.01 14.96
N ALA A 70 -15.70 0.58 13.74
CA ALA A 70 -16.38 -0.51 13.05
C ALA A 70 -16.21 -1.87 13.76
N ILE A 71 -15.03 -2.14 14.34
CA ILE A 71 -14.79 -3.34 15.16
C ILE A 71 -15.70 -3.31 16.41
N ALA A 72 -15.79 -2.16 17.09
CA ALA A 72 -16.52 -2.04 18.35
C ALA A 72 -18.02 -2.37 18.22
N VAL A 73 -18.63 -2.10 17.07
CA VAL A 73 -20.04 -2.37 16.79
C VAL A 73 -20.27 -3.55 15.84
N ASN A 74 -19.20 -4.28 15.51
CA ASN A 74 -19.21 -5.39 14.55
C ASN A 74 -19.80 -5.00 13.17
N ASP A 75 -19.48 -3.81 12.68
CA ASP A 75 -19.89 -3.33 11.36
C ASP A 75 -19.03 -3.96 10.25
N VAL A 76 -19.42 -5.17 9.86
CA VAL A 76 -18.77 -5.95 8.81
C VAL A 76 -18.77 -5.21 7.46
N ALA A 77 -19.79 -4.41 7.17
CA ALA A 77 -19.89 -3.70 5.90
C ALA A 77 -18.81 -2.61 5.80
N THR A 78 -18.57 -1.86 6.88
CA THR A 78 -17.48 -0.88 6.93
C THR A 78 -16.11 -1.55 6.93
N LEU A 79 -15.95 -2.67 7.64
CA LEU A 79 -14.69 -3.41 7.65
C LEU A 79 -14.33 -3.98 6.27
N ALA A 80 -15.33 -4.45 5.51
CA ALA A 80 -15.14 -5.00 4.17
C ALA A 80 -14.56 -3.98 3.17
N LYS A 81 -14.81 -2.67 3.38
CA LYS A 81 -14.25 -1.59 2.53
C LYS A 81 -12.72 -1.54 2.55
N TYR A 82 -12.10 -1.96 3.66
CA TYR A 82 -10.65 -2.01 3.78
C TYR A 82 -10.04 -3.25 3.09
N GLY A 83 -10.85 -4.26 2.77
CA GLY A 83 -10.48 -5.42 1.99
C GLY A 83 -9.16 -6.07 2.43
N ARG A 84 -8.24 -6.27 1.49
CA ARG A 84 -6.92 -6.86 1.75
C ARG A 84 -6.03 -6.06 2.70
N PHE A 85 -6.37 -4.79 2.97
CA PHE A 85 -5.60 -3.92 3.86
C PHE A 85 -6.07 -3.99 5.31
N LEU A 86 -7.22 -4.61 5.59
CA LEU A 86 -7.75 -4.72 6.95
C LEU A 86 -6.79 -5.46 7.89
N GLY A 87 -6.17 -6.55 7.44
CA GLY A 87 -5.16 -7.31 8.22
C GLY A 87 -3.95 -6.45 8.60
N PRO A 88 -3.24 -5.86 7.63
CA PRO A 88 -2.14 -4.93 7.91
C PRO A 88 -2.53 -3.74 8.80
N ILE A 89 -3.75 -3.19 8.65
CA ILE A 89 -4.24 -2.12 9.53
C ILE A 89 -4.39 -2.63 10.97
N ALA A 90 -5.01 -3.79 11.16
CA ALA A 90 -5.18 -4.40 12.48
C ALA A 90 -3.82 -4.74 13.13
N GLU A 91 -2.85 -5.23 12.37
CA GLU A 91 -1.48 -5.45 12.84
C GLU A 91 -0.79 -4.14 13.25
N ARG A 92 -0.95 -3.08 12.46
CA ARG A 92 -0.41 -1.76 12.76
C ARG A 92 -1.03 -1.15 14.02
N MET A 93 -2.34 -1.34 14.22
CA MET A 93 -3.03 -0.96 15.45
C MET A 93 -2.49 -1.74 16.66
N SER A 94 -2.17 -3.02 16.46
CA SER A 94 -1.58 -3.91 17.48
C SER A 94 -0.12 -3.59 17.83
N ALA A 95 0.52 -2.65 17.12
CA ALA A 95 1.89 -2.20 17.39
C ALA A 95 2.01 -1.23 18.59
N THR A 96 0.92 -1.01 19.33
CA THR A 96 0.94 -0.31 20.62
C THR A 96 0.72 -1.33 21.75
N PRO A 97 1.56 -1.36 22.82
CA PRO A 97 1.52 -2.41 23.85
C PRO A 97 0.14 -2.65 24.48
N ARG A 98 -0.69 -1.60 24.50
CA ARG A 98 -2.05 -1.61 25.07
C ARG A 98 -3.07 -2.37 24.21
N VAL A 99 -2.88 -2.40 22.88
CA VAL A 99 -3.80 -3.05 21.93
C VAL A 99 -3.52 -4.55 21.83
N ARG A 100 -2.24 -4.94 21.91
CA ARG A 100 -1.82 -6.36 21.91
C ARG A 100 -2.50 -7.18 23.01
N ALA A 101 -2.62 -6.61 24.23
CA ALA A 101 -3.29 -7.26 25.36
C ALA A 101 -4.80 -7.49 25.13
N VAL A 102 -5.47 -6.58 24.41
CA VAL A 102 -6.91 -6.69 24.10
C VAL A 102 -7.15 -7.72 23.00
N VAL A 103 -6.31 -7.73 21.96
CA VAL A 103 -6.40 -8.70 20.85
C VAL A 103 -6.10 -10.12 21.34
N ASP A 104 -5.08 -10.30 22.19
CA ASP A 104 -4.75 -11.61 22.78
C ASP A 104 -5.87 -12.15 23.69
N SER A 105 -6.61 -11.26 24.36
CA SER A 105 -7.77 -11.63 25.19
C SER A 105 -8.97 -12.04 24.35
N ALA A 106 -9.25 -11.32 23.25
CA ALA A 106 -10.34 -11.66 22.34
C ALA A 106 -10.11 -13.02 21.65
N TYR A 107 -8.86 -13.29 21.25
CA TYR A 107 -8.49 -14.54 20.58
C TYR A 107 -8.58 -15.78 21.50
N LYS A 108 -8.32 -15.61 22.81
CA LYS A 108 -8.46 -16.69 23.80
C LYS A 108 -9.91 -17.02 24.18
N SER A 109 -10.86 -16.12 23.97
CA SER A 109 -12.27 -16.36 24.31
C SER A 109 -13.06 -17.13 23.24
N CYS A 110 -12.47 -17.28 22.04
CA CYS A 110 -13.03 -18.08 20.93
C CYS A 110 -12.41 -19.49 20.83
N ARG A 111 -11.70 -19.95 21.86
CA ARG A 111 -11.23 -21.34 21.98
C ARG A 111 -11.78 -21.98 23.25
#